data_AF-A0A486PGG3-F1
#
_entry.id   AF-A0A486PGG3-F1
#
_cell.length_a   1.000
_cell.length_b   1.000
_cell.length_c   1.000
_cell.angle_alpha   90.00
_cell.angle_beta   90.00
_cell.angle_gamma   90.00
#
_symmetry.space_group_name_H-M   'P 1'
#
loop_
_entity.id
_entity.type
_entity.pdbx_description
1 polymer ?
#
loop_
_entity_poly.entity_id
_entity_poly.type
_entity_poly.pdbx_seq_one_letter_code
_entity_poly.pdbx_strand_id
1 'polypeptide(L)'
;MYGFYMKPLHELIILNHFYYCFLLAIKLRKCNLPLVDGINSKVFMKQWLFTAQNNRLFDRLIYDEIQWLLDSLSDRKTTSQQFEYNIEIIYHRSLEMIKENESLVPRVDFINF
;
A
#
# COMPACT_ATOMS: atom_id res chain seq x y z
N MET A 1 -31.85 -7.86 -4.48
CA MET A 1 -30.98 -8.05 -3.30
C MET A 1 -29.66 -8.67 -3.75
N TYR A 2 -28.80 -7.89 -4.41
CA TYR A 2 -27.46 -8.33 -4.87
C TYR A 2 -26.52 -7.13 -4.77
N GLY A 3 -25.64 -7.10 -3.77
CA GLY A 3 -24.76 -5.95 -3.57
C GLY A 3 -23.77 -6.03 -2.40
N PHE A 4 -23.38 -7.23 -1.94
CA PHE A 4 -22.54 -7.35 -0.74
C PHE A 4 -21.28 -8.22 -0.87
N TYR A 5 -21.05 -8.92 -1.98
CA TYR A 5 -19.88 -9.79 -2.14
C TYR A 5 -18.68 -9.17 -2.90
N MET A 6 -18.79 -7.95 -3.43
CA MET A 6 -17.72 -7.28 -4.22
C MET A 6 -16.86 -6.30 -3.41
N LYS A 7 -17.25 -5.96 -2.18
CA LYS A 7 -16.52 -4.97 -1.35
C LYS A 7 -15.11 -5.41 -0.92
N PRO A 8 -14.86 -6.67 -0.51
CA PRO A 8 -13.55 -7.07 0.00
C PRO A 8 -12.44 -6.99 -1.06
N LEU A 9 -12.72 -7.42 -2.31
CA LEU A 9 -11.71 -7.41 -3.37
C LEU A 9 -11.38 -5.99 -3.83
N HIS A 10 -12.38 -5.13 -3.97
CA HIS A 10 -12.17 -3.73 -4.34
C HIS A 10 -11.33 -2.98 -3.30
N GLU A 11 -11.62 -3.17 -2.01
CA GLU A 11 -10.82 -2.60 -0.91
C GLU A 11 -9.38 -3.13 -0.93
N LEU A 12 -9.18 -4.44 -1.17
CA LEU A 12 -7.85 -5.04 -1.30
C LEU A 12 -7.07 -4.46 -2.48
N ILE A 13 -7.70 -4.22 -3.63
CA ILE A 13 -7.05 -3.62 -4.80
C ILE A 13 -6.60 -2.19 -4.50
N ILE A 14 -7.46 -1.38 -3.87
CA ILE A 14 -7.09 0.00 -3.47
C ILE A 14 -5.91 -0.02 -2.50
N LEU A 15 -5.94 -0.91 -1.50
CA LEU A 15 -4.87 -1.06 -0.51
C LEU A 15 -3.55 -1.50 -1.16
N ASN A 16 -3.61 -2.50 -2.04
CA ASN A 16 -2.44 -2.99 -2.76
C ASN A 16 -1.82 -1.91 -3.65
N HIS A 17 -2.65 -1.13 -4.36
CA HIS A 17 -2.21 -0.02 -5.19
C HIS A 17 -1.51 1.07 -4.35
N PHE A 18 -2.09 1.44 -3.21
CA PHE A 18 -1.46 2.36 -2.27
C PHE A 18 -0.07 1.88 -1.84
N TYR A 19 0.04 0.61 -1.43
CA TYR A 19 1.30 0.02 -1.01
C TYR A 19 2.34 -0.03 -2.14
N TYR A 20 1.91 -0.36 -3.36
CA TYR A 20 2.77 -0.30 -4.54
C TYR A 20 3.33 1.11 -4.75
N CYS A 21 2.48 2.14 -4.75
CA CYS A 21 2.90 3.53 -4.91
C CYS A 21 3.87 3.97 -3.82
N PHE A 22 3.62 3.57 -2.57
CA PHE A 22 4.47 3.93 -1.44
C PHE A 22 5.86 3.27 -1.54
N LEU A 23 5.92 1.97 -1.84
CA LEU A 23 7.17 1.25 -2.07
C LEU A 23 7.95 1.83 -3.26
N LEU A 24 7.26 2.19 -4.34
CA LEU A 24 7.87 2.83 -5.49
C LEU A 24 8.51 4.17 -5.11
N ALA A 25 7.83 5.00 -4.30
CA ALA A 25 8.38 6.27 -3.82
C ALA A 25 9.64 6.07 -2.96
N ILE A 26 9.66 5.05 -2.09
CA ILE A 26 10.83 4.70 -1.28
C ILE A 26 12.00 4.28 -2.17
N LYS A 27 11.77 3.40 -3.15
CA LYS A 27 12.79 2.91 -4.09
C LYS A 27 13.34 4.03 -4.97
N LEU A 28 12.47 4.88 -5.52
CA LEU A 28 12.88 6.06 -6.30
C LEU A 28 13.77 7.01 -5.49
N ARG A 29 13.44 7.24 -4.22
CA ARG A 29 14.31 8.06 -3.35
C ARG A 29 15.69 7.43 -3.18
N LYS A 30 15.77 6.12 -2.95
CA LYS A 30 17.06 5.41 -2.81
C LYS A 30 17.91 5.50 -4.07
N CYS A 31 17.30 5.38 -5.25
CA CYS A 31 18.01 5.52 -6.53
C CYS A 31 18.52 6.95 -6.75
N ASN A 32 17.76 7.97 -6.35
CA ASN A 32 18.08 9.37 -6.61
C ASN A 32 19.02 9.99 -5.57
N LEU A 33 19.12 9.44 -4.35
CA LEU A 33 19.96 9.95 -3.25
C LEU A 33 20.74 8.81 -2.57
N PRO A 34 21.78 8.26 -3.21
CA PRO A 34 22.55 7.15 -2.62
C PRO A 34 23.46 7.54 -1.45
N LEU A 35 23.72 8.84 -1.21
CA LEU A 35 24.95 9.29 -0.53
C LEU A 35 24.80 10.37 0.55
N VAL A 36 23.60 10.81 0.90
CA VAL A 36 23.45 11.79 2.00
C VAL A 36 22.98 11.05 3.24
N ASP A 37 23.84 11.06 4.25
CA ASP A 37 23.72 10.53 5.61
C ASP A 37 22.31 10.14 6.04
N GLY A 38 22.21 9.02 6.79
CA GLY A 38 20.97 8.37 7.27
C GLY A 38 19.93 9.23 8.02
N ILE A 39 20.02 10.56 7.98
CA ILE A 39 18.98 11.56 8.22
C ILE A 39 18.02 11.60 7.01
N ASN A 40 16.79 11.11 7.06
CA ASN A 40 16.15 10.22 8.00
C ASN A 40 15.10 9.50 7.13
N SER A 41 15.35 8.25 6.72
CA SER A 41 14.44 7.52 5.82
C SER A 41 13.00 7.52 6.32
N LYS A 42 12.82 7.50 7.64
CA LYS A 42 11.52 7.67 8.28
C LYS A 42 10.90 9.05 8.07
N VAL A 43 11.68 10.13 8.08
CA VAL A 43 11.13 11.49 7.87
C VAL A 43 10.52 11.61 6.48
N PHE A 44 11.21 11.11 5.46
CA PHE A 44 10.63 11.08 4.11
C PHE A 44 9.38 10.22 4.05
N MET A 45 9.40 9.01 4.61
CA MET A 45 8.22 8.14 4.61
C MET A 45 7.03 8.84 5.28
N LYS A 46 7.24 9.49 6.43
CA LYS A 46 6.21 10.30 7.10
C LYS A 46 5.74 11.46 6.22
N GLN A 47 6.65 12.22 5.64
CA GLN A 47 6.31 13.35 4.76
C GLN A 47 5.51 12.90 3.54
N TRP A 48 5.88 11.78 2.92
CA TRP A 48 5.17 11.22 1.78
C TRP A 48 3.74 10.82 2.18
N LEU A 49 3.57 10.13 3.31
CA LEU A 49 2.27 9.75 3.85
C LEU A 49 1.37 10.96 4.15
N PHE A 50 1.90 11.98 4.84
CA PHE A 50 1.17 13.22 5.10
C PHE A 50 0.78 13.93 3.81
N THR A 51 1.70 14.02 2.84
CA THR A 51 1.44 14.68 1.55
C THR A 51 0.37 13.94 0.76
N ALA A 52 0.43 12.61 0.71
CA ALA A 52 -0.54 11.78 0.03
C ALA A 52 -1.96 11.96 0.61
N GLN A 53 -2.08 12.00 1.95
CA GLN A 53 -3.35 12.22 2.63
C GLN A 53 -3.88 13.66 2.42
N ASN A 54 -3.04 14.67 2.63
CA ASN A 54 -3.44 16.08 2.50
C ASN A 54 -3.89 16.44 1.08
N ASN A 55 -3.20 15.90 0.07
CA ASN A 55 -3.55 16.10 -1.33
C ASN A 55 -4.68 15.18 -1.80
N ARG A 56 -5.21 14.32 -0.93
CA ARG A 56 -6.30 13.36 -1.23
C ARG A 56 -5.97 12.47 -2.45
N LEU A 57 -4.73 12.00 -2.54
CA LEU A 57 -4.26 11.17 -3.66
C LEU A 57 -4.87 9.77 -3.67
N PHE A 58 -5.36 9.30 -2.53
CA PHE A 58 -5.96 7.98 -2.34
C PHE A 58 -7.37 8.09 -1.77
N ASP A 59 -8.13 7.01 -1.93
CA ASP A 59 -9.46 6.85 -1.34
C ASP A 59 -9.38 7.01 0.20
N ARG A 60 -10.46 7.53 0.80
CA ARG A 60 -10.57 7.69 2.26
C ARG A 60 -10.46 6.36 3.00
N LEU A 61 -10.79 5.24 2.33
CA LEU A 61 -10.60 3.88 2.86
C LEU A 61 -9.14 3.59 3.28
N ILE A 62 -8.17 4.33 2.75
CA ILE A 62 -6.74 4.16 3.05
C ILE A 62 -6.27 5.07 4.20
N TYR A 63 -7.10 5.97 4.70
CA TYR A 63 -6.64 6.98 5.68
C TYR A 63 -6.31 6.36 7.04
N ASP A 64 -7.08 5.35 7.47
CA ASP A 64 -6.77 4.60 8.68
C ASP A 64 -5.44 3.84 8.54
N GLU A 65 -5.18 3.29 7.34
CA GLU A 65 -3.91 2.63 7.03
C GLU A 65 -2.74 3.62 7.06
N ILE A 66 -2.91 4.82 6.49
CA ILE A 66 -1.91 5.88 6.54
C ILE A 66 -1.60 6.25 8.00
N GLN A 67 -2.62 6.38 8.84
CA GLN A 67 -2.42 6.69 10.26
C GLN A 67 -1.65 5.57 10.98
N TRP A 68 -2.02 4.31 10.73
CA TRP A 68 -1.31 3.16 11.29
C TRP A 68 0.17 3.11 10.87
N LEU A 69 0.48 3.48 9.62
CA LEU A 69 1.85 3.58 9.13
C LEU A 69 2.63 4.74 9.79
N LEU A 70 1.99 5.89 10.00
CA LEU A 70 2.59 7.03 10.69
C LEU A 70 2.93 6.70 12.15
N ASP A 71 2.05 5.95 12.83
CA ASP A 71 2.27 5.47 14.20
C ASP A 71 3.42 4.46 14.24
N SER A 72 3.44 3.51 13.31
CA SER A 72 4.51 2.52 13.15
C SER A 72 5.87 3.15 12.88
N LEU A 73 5.93 4.23 12.10
CA LEU A 73 7.15 5.01 11.85
C LEU A 73 7.58 5.86 13.06
N SER A 74 6.66 6.13 13.99
CA SER A 74 6.94 6.89 15.21
C SER A 74 7.50 6.00 16.32
N ASP A 75 7.38 4.68 16.22
CA ASP A 75 8.09 3.75 17.08
C ASP A 75 9.62 3.90 16.90
N ARG A 76 10.31 4.12 18.01
CA ARG A 76 11.77 4.26 18.06
C ARG A 76 12.48 2.92 17.83
N LYS A 77 11.83 1.79 18.11
CA LYS A 77 12.41 0.44 17.99
C LYS A 77 12.46 -0.04 16.54
N THR A 78 11.49 0.35 15.73
CA THR A 78 11.40 -0.07 14.32
C THR A 78 12.46 0.65 13.50
N THR A 79 13.36 -0.06 12.81
CA THR A 79 14.31 0.60 11.90
C THR A 79 13.61 0.93 10.56
N SER A 80 14.14 1.90 9.80
CA SER A 80 13.59 2.21 8.47
C SER A 80 13.59 1.00 7.53
N GLN A 81 14.62 0.15 7.63
CA GLN A 81 14.74 -1.07 6.84
C GLN A 81 13.69 -2.11 7.26
N GLN A 82 13.50 -2.31 8.57
CA GLN A 82 12.46 -3.23 9.08
C GLN A 82 11.07 -2.78 8.66
N PHE A 83 10.80 -1.47 8.74
CA PHE A 83 9.54 -0.91 8.30
C PHE A 83 9.29 -1.18 6.82
N GLU A 84 10.25 -0.83 5.95
CA GLU A 84 10.14 -1.07 4.51
C GLU A 84 9.94 -2.56 4.18
N TYR A 85 10.68 -3.46 4.83
CA TYR A 85 10.51 -4.90 4.65
C TYR A 85 9.09 -5.37 5.04
N ASN A 86 8.55 -4.86 6.16
CA ASN A 86 7.18 -5.17 6.55
C ASN A 86 6.17 -4.67 5.51
N ILE A 87 6.39 -3.51 4.91
CA ILE A 87 5.54 -2.97 3.83
C ILE A 87 5.60 -3.86 2.59
N GLU A 88 6.79 -4.34 2.22
CA GLU A 88 6.95 -5.29 1.10
C GLU A 88 6.18 -6.58 1.36
N ILE A 89 6.21 -7.12 2.59
CA ILE A 89 5.42 -8.30 2.96
C ILE A 89 3.92 -8.03 2.78
N ILE A 90 3.40 -6.90 3.29
CA ILE A 90 1.97 -6.56 3.18
C ILE A 90 1.57 -6.41 1.71
N TYR A 91 2.38 -5.76 0.89
CA TYR A 91 2.16 -5.65 -0.55
C TYR A 91 2.09 -7.02 -1.23
N HIS A 92 3.08 -7.88 -1.00
CA HIS A 92 3.10 -9.20 -1.63
C HIS A 92 1.93 -10.07 -1.17
N ARG A 93 1.60 -10.03 0.13
CA ARG A 93 0.50 -10.82 0.67
C ARG A 93 -0.86 -10.35 0.13
N SER A 94 -1.10 -9.05 0.08
CA SER A 94 -2.33 -8.50 -0.50
C SER A 94 -2.44 -8.81 -2.00
N LEU A 95 -1.33 -8.81 -2.74
CA LEU A 95 -1.31 -9.20 -4.14
C LEU A 95 -1.65 -10.67 -4.35
N GLU A 96 -1.16 -11.57 -3.50
CA GLU A 96 -1.55 -12.99 -3.51
C GLU A 96 -3.06 -13.15 -3.27
N MET A 97 -3.59 -12.48 -2.26
CA MET A 97 -5.02 -12.52 -1.94
C MET A 97 -5.89 -12.02 -3.11
N ILE A 98 -5.47 -10.97 -3.82
CA ILE A 98 -6.18 -10.49 -5.02
C ILE A 98 -6.22 -11.59 -6.09
N LYS A 99 -5.07 -12.23 -6.38
CA LYS A 99 -4.98 -13.31 -7.38
C LYS A 99 -5.85 -14.52 -7.02
N GLU A 100 -5.82 -14.92 -5.75
CA GLU A 100 -6.68 -16.00 -5.24
C GLU A 100 -8.16 -15.67 -5.45
N ASN A 101 -8.59 -14.44 -5.15
CA ASN A 101 -9.97 -14.01 -5.35
C ASN A 101 -10.37 -13.90 -6.84
N GLU A 102 -9.47 -13.45 -7.71
CA GLU A 102 -9.71 -13.42 -9.16
C GLU A 102 -9.88 -14.83 -9.75
N SER A 103 -9.13 -15.82 -9.25
CA SER A 103 -9.24 -17.21 -9.69
C SER A 103 -10.54 -17.92 -9.27
N LEU A 104 -11.24 -17.37 -8.26
CA LEU A 104 -12.49 -17.91 -7.74
C LEU A 104 -13.74 -17.32 -8.41
N VAL A 105 -13.60 -16.25 -9.20
CA VAL A 105 -14.69 -15.71 -10.01
C VAL A 105 -14.80 -16.58 -11.28
N PRO A 106 -15.88 -17.36 -11.48
CA PRO A 106 -16.07 -18.08 -12.72
C PRO A 106 -16.07 -17.07 -13.85
N ARG A 107 -15.25 -17.29 -14.88
CA ARG A 107 -15.42 -16.58 -16.15
C ARG A 107 -16.83 -16.91 -16.62
N VAL A 108 -17.72 -15.92 -16.54
CA VAL A 108 -19.00 -16.00 -17.25
C VAL A 108 -18.62 -15.88 -18.72
N ASP A 109 -18.39 -17.02 -19.35
CA ASP A 109 -18.26 -17.08 -20.80
C ASP A 109 -19.57 -16.53 -21.36
N PHE A 110 -19.48 -15.37 -22.00
CA PHE A 110 -20.62 -14.78 -22.70
C PHE A 110 -21.08 -15.79 -23.74
N ILE A 111 -22.23 -16.42 -23.50
CA ILE A 111 -22.95 -17.18 -24.51
C ILE A 111 -23.38 -16.15 -25.55
N ASN A 112 -22.68 -16.14 -26.69
CA ASN A 112 -23.09 -15.38 -27.86
C ASN A 112 -24.43 -15.94 -28.34
N PHE A 113 -25.47 -15.11 -28.29
CA PHE A 113 -26.75 -15.33 -28.99
C PHE A 113 -26.59 -15.03 -30.48
#